data_AF-A0A815B4R6-F1
#
_entry.id   AF-A0A815B4R6-F1
#
_cell.length_a   1.000
_cell.length_b   1.000
_cell.length_c   1.000
_cell.angle_alpha   90.00
_cell.angle_beta   90.00
_cell.angle_gamma   90.00
#
_symmetry.space_group_name_H-M   'P 1'
#
loop_
_entity.id
_entity.type
_entity.pdbx_description
1 polymer ?
#
loop_
_entity_poly.entity_id
_entity_poly.type
_entity_poly.pdbx_seq_one_letter_code
_entity_poly.pdbx_strand_id
1 'polypeptide(L)'
;MRKRAENELLPLQQIAEQEVRQGLLTGEALAVLPNILNLGHNLVNNRRVMMPPIPQSYSFTIPDEYKNDYLNKDRLLLHDSYDPQFSTNDSLYASPEGRILIWSSDIQLKLLFDSDKLYMDGTFSTSPPNFDQVYIIQAIHHESCLPVVFALLPDRKATTYIYLFHVLFSEAKRLNKKFNPCLLMTDFEQGVSRAVSLMFAGATVQKGCFFHFCQAIYRNVQFNGLSSTYLENLMIRSVIRQMMALALVPEEHVLSLFAGLGAELDENERDQLNSLFTYFERQWLSKISMWNVFNIRDKTNNFSEGM
;
A
#
# COMPACT_ATOMS: atom_id res chain seq x y z
N MET A 1 17.45 -26.20 -8.39
CA MET A 1 16.94 -24.86 -8.03
C MET A 1 17.91 -23.69 -8.28
N ARG A 2 19.04 -23.53 -7.55
CA ARG A 2 19.94 -22.35 -7.69
C ARG A 2 20.44 -22.09 -9.13
N LYS A 3 21.06 -23.09 -9.76
CA LYS A 3 21.53 -23.00 -11.15
C LYS A 3 20.41 -22.66 -12.13
N ARG A 4 19.17 -23.10 -11.87
CA ARG A 4 18.02 -22.74 -12.71
C ARG A 4 17.56 -21.30 -12.47
N ALA A 5 17.55 -20.84 -11.22
CA ALA A 5 17.29 -19.43 -10.92
C ALA A 5 18.33 -18.47 -11.54
N GLU A 6 19.58 -18.93 -11.72
CA GLU A 6 20.66 -18.19 -12.40
C GLU A 6 20.55 -18.19 -13.93
N ASN A 7 19.79 -19.11 -14.54
CA ASN A 7 19.80 -19.34 -15.99
C ASN A 7 18.40 -19.35 -16.65
N GLU A 8 17.33 -19.31 -15.88
CA GLU A 8 15.94 -19.32 -16.36
C GLU A 8 15.17 -18.10 -15.87
N LEU A 9 14.25 -17.59 -16.69
CA LEU A 9 13.34 -16.47 -16.34
C LEU A 9 11.98 -16.94 -15.78
N LEU A 10 11.75 -18.24 -15.63
CA LEU A 10 10.50 -18.79 -15.07
C LEU A 10 10.22 -18.26 -13.65
N PRO A 11 8.98 -17.99 -13.22
CA PRO A 11 8.69 -17.61 -11.84
C PRO A 11 9.39 -18.55 -10.83
N LEU A 12 10.05 -17.99 -9.80
CA LEU A 12 10.84 -18.79 -8.84
C LEU A 12 10.01 -19.86 -8.16
N GLN A 13 8.74 -19.57 -7.91
CA GLN A 13 7.76 -20.53 -7.40
C GLN A 13 7.55 -21.69 -8.38
N GLN A 14 7.47 -21.45 -9.69
CA GLN A 14 7.37 -22.51 -10.69
C GLN A 14 8.64 -23.35 -10.76
N ILE A 15 9.83 -22.73 -10.64
CA ILE A 15 11.09 -23.48 -10.56
C ILE A 15 11.09 -24.38 -9.32
N ALA A 16 10.67 -23.87 -8.16
CA ALA A 16 10.57 -24.65 -6.93
C ALA A 16 9.54 -25.79 -7.04
N GLU A 17 8.34 -25.51 -7.56
CA GLU A 17 7.28 -26.51 -7.75
C GLU A 17 7.69 -27.60 -8.75
N GLN A 18 8.38 -27.25 -9.84
CA GLN A 18 8.88 -28.22 -10.81
C GLN A 18 9.94 -29.13 -10.21
N GLU A 19 10.84 -28.60 -9.38
CA GLU A 19 11.92 -29.39 -8.75
C GLU A 19 11.37 -30.33 -7.66
N VAL A 20 10.34 -29.89 -6.93
CA VAL A 20 9.61 -30.73 -5.98
C VAL A 20 8.81 -31.82 -6.71
N ARG A 21 8.08 -31.47 -7.78
CA ARG A 21 7.27 -32.42 -8.57
C ARG A 21 8.10 -33.44 -9.35
N GLN A 22 9.32 -33.09 -9.77
CA GLN A 22 10.24 -33.99 -10.47
C GLN A 22 10.96 -34.99 -9.54
N GLY A 23 10.67 -34.98 -8.23
CA GLY A 23 11.23 -35.95 -7.29
C GLY A 23 12.72 -35.75 -7.00
N LEU A 24 13.28 -34.58 -7.33
CA LEU A 24 14.69 -34.25 -7.11
C LEU A 24 15.01 -33.89 -5.64
N LEU A 25 13.99 -33.81 -4.78
CA LEU A 25 14.11 -33.57 -3.34
C LEU A 25 13.56 -34.78 -2.58
N THR A 26 14.42 -35.48 -1.85
CA THR A 26 14.01 -36.57 -0.95
C THR A 26 13.28 -36.01 0.29
N GLY A 27 12.50 -36.85 0.99
CA GLY A 27 11.81 -36.45 2.24
C GLY A 27 12.76 -35.88 3.30
N GLU A 28 14.01 -36.35 3.33
CA GLU A 28 15.07 -35.83 4.20
C GLU A 28 15.59 -34.45 3.72
N ALA A 29 15.68 -34.22 2.41
CA ALA A 29 16.06 -32.92 1.86
C ALA A 29 15.02 -31.83 2.17
N LEU A 30 13.72 -32.18 2.19
CA LEU A 30 12.64 -31.28 2.58
C LEU A 30 12.74 -30.82 4.05
N ALA A 31 13.26 -31.66 4.93
CA ALA A 31 13.44 -31.36 6.35
C ALA A 31 14.63 -30.42 6.64
N VAL A 32 15.58 -30.31 5.70
CA VAL A 32 16.79 -29.48 5.80
C VAL A 32 16.70 -28.21 4.95
N LEU A 33 15.63 -28.04 4.16
CA LEU A 33 15.42 -26.82 3.39
C LEU A 33 15.35 -25.62 4.35
N PRO A 34 16.12 -24.55 4.10
CA PRO A 34 15.87 -23.26 4.74
C PRO A 34 14.39 -22.92 4.61
N ASN A 35 13.82 -22.25 5.62
CA ASN A 35 12.46 -21.71 5.55
C ASN A 35 12.21 -21.12 4.16
N ILE A 36 11.06 -21.41 3.53
CA ILE A 36 10.72 -21.02 2.15
C ILE A 36 11.04 -19.55 1.86
N LEU A 37 10.91 -18.68 2.87
CA LEU A 37 11.34 -17.28 2.83
C LEU A 37 12.84 -17.10 2.52
N ASN A 38 13.72 -17.84 3.21
CA ASN A 38 15.17 -17.84 2.98
C ASN A 38 15.56 -18.46 1.63
N LEU A 39 14.78 -19.42 1.13
CA LEU A 39 14.96 -19.94 -0.22
C LEU A 39 14.65 -18.85 -1.26
N GLY A 40 13.55 -18.11 -1.07
CA GLY A 40 13.15 -17.00 -1.93
C GLY A 40 14.24 -15.94 -2.05
N HIS A 41 14.80 -15.46 -0.93
CA HIS A 41 15.87 -14.46 -0.93
C HIS A 41 17.13 -14.91 -1.70
N ASN A 42 17.55 -16.16 -1.51
CA ASN A 42 18.71 -16.71 -2.21
C ASN A 42 18.44 -16.86 -3.71
N LEU A 43 17.24 -17.31 -4.10
CA LEU A 43 16.88 -17.46 -5.50
C LEU A 43 16.73 -16.10 -6.21
N VAL A 44 16.20 -15.09 -5.54
CA VAL A 44 16.15 -13.70 -6.04
C VAL A 44 17.57 -13.15 -6.26
N ASN A 45 18.48 -13.35 -5.31
CA ASN A 45 19.87 -12.91 -5.43
C ASN A 45 20.60 -13.57 -6.60
N ASN A 46 20.35 -14.87 -6.82
CA ASN A 46 20.93 -15.60 -7.95
C ASN A 46 20.33 -15.14 -9.29
N ARG A 47 19.04 -14.76 -9.32
CA ARG A 47 18.40 -14.18 -10.51
C ARG A 47 18.91 -12.78 -10.85
N ARG A 48 19.42 -12.01 -9.88
CA ARG A 48 19.99 -10.66 -10.15
C ARG A 48 21.11 -10.67 -11.18
N VAL A 49 21.80 -11.79 -11.37
CA VAL A 49 22.85 -11.93 -12.40
C VAL A 49 22.29 -11.79 -13.83
N MET A 50 21.04 -12.18 -14.05
CA MET A 50 20.35 -12.04 -15.35
C MET A 50 19.49 -10.78 -15.46
N MET A 51 19.30 -10.03 -14.37
CA MET A 51 18.52 -8.81 -14.38
C MET A 51 19.39 -7.62 -14.78
N PRO A 52 18.85 -6.62 -15.49
CA PRO A 52 19.57 -5.39 -15.75
C PRO A 52 19.98 -4.71 -14.43
N PRO A 53 21.10 -3.97 -14.42
CA PRO A 53 21.52 -3.22 -13.23
C PRO A 53 20.44 -2.23 -12.83
N ILE A 54 20.27 -2.03 -11.53
CA ILE A 54 19.32 -1.04 -11.00
C ILE A 54 19.75 0.36 -11.47
N PRO A 55 18.87 1.10 -12.19
CA PRO A 55 19.20 2.43 -12.67
C PRO A 55 19.61 3.37 -11.53
N GLN A 56 20.65 4.17 -11.78
CA GLN A 56 21.16 5.14 -10.80
C GLN A 56 20.58 6.55 -10.99
N SER A 57 19.82 6.78 -12.05
CA SER A 57 19.12 8.03 -12.34
C SER A 57 17.79 7.74 -13.03
N TYR A 58 16.97 8.77 -13.26
CA TYR A 58 15.75 8.66 -14.06
C TYR A 58 16.01 8.46 -15.58
N SER A 59 17.24 8.64 -16.05
CA SER A 59 17.61 8.56 -17.46
C SER A 59 17.91 7.11 -17.89
N PHE A 60 16.88 6.27 -17.91
CA PHE A 60 16.95 4.91 -18.46
C PHE A 60 15.77 4.60 -19.36
N THR A 61 15.97 3.77 -20.37
CA THR A 61 14.88 3.25 -21.21
C THR A 61 14.40 1.93 -20.64
N ILE A 62 13.08 1.71 -20.60
CA ILE A 62 12.53 0.39 -20.28
C ILE A 62 12.62 -0.47 -21.54
N PRO A 63 13.35 -1.59 -21.53
CA PRO A 63 13.42 -2.49 -22.69
C PRO A 63 12.04 -3.05 -23.04
N ASP A 64 11.79 -3.29 -24.33
CA ASP A 64 10.47 -3.71 -24.82
C ASP A 64 9.97 -5.02 -24.19
N GLU A 65 10.87 -5.93 -23.82
CA GLU A 65 10.57 -7.18 -23.12
C GLU A 65 9.93 -6.98 -21.73
N TYR A 66 10.09 -5.80 -21.11
CA TYR A 66 9.46 -5.44 -19.83
C TYR A 66 8.20 -4.58 -19.99
N LYS A 67 7.80 -4.28 -21.23
CA LYS A 67 6.58 -3.49 -21.50
C LYS A 67 5.33 -4.36 -21.58
N ASN A 68 5.48 -5.66 -21.77
CA ASN A 68 4.39 -6.63 -21.86
C ASN A 68 4.50 -7.68 -20.74
N ASP A 69 3.49 -8.53 -20.62
CA ASP A 69 3.50 -9.67 -19.71
C ASP A 69 4.58 -10.69 -20.06
N TYR A 70 4.77 -11.70 -19.21
CA TYR A 70 5.82 -12.70 -19.38
C TYR A 70 5.66 -13.57 -20.64
N LEU A 71 4.47 -13.58 -21.25
CA LEU A 71 4.19 -14.23 -22.53
C LEU A 71 4.34 -13.28 -23.73
N ASN A 72 4.62 -12.01 -23.48
CA ASN A 72 4.70 -10.93 -24.46
C ASN A 72 3.42 -10.78 -25.31
N LYS A 73 2.26 -11.04 -24.70
CA LYS A 73 0.93 -11.00 -25.31
C LYS A 73 0.15 -9.75 -24.93
N ASP A 74 0.22 -9.38 -23.65
CA ASP A 74 -0.60 -8.32 -23.10
C ASP A 74 0.29 -7.16 -22.63
N ARG A 75 -0.13 -5.93 -22.94
CA ARG A 75 0.52 -4.72 -22.45
C ARG A 75 0.51 -4.71 -20.92
N LEU A 76 1.66 -4.41 -20.32
CA LEU A 76 1.84 -4.30 -18.87
C LEU A 76 2.33 -2.91 -18.45
N LEU A 77 3.29 -2.32 -19.16
CA LEU A 77 3.70 -0.94 -18.94
C LEU A 77 2.59 -0.02 -19.45
N LEU A 78 1.89 0.61 -18.52
CA LEU A 78 0.77 1.49 -18.80
C LEU A 78 1.25 2.87 -19.20
N HIS A 79 2.25 3.39 -18.48
CA HIS A 79 2.73 4.76 -18.63
C HIS A 79 4.17 4.92 -18.19
N ASP A 80 4.88 5.77 -18.90
CA ASP A 80 6.21 6.27 -18.55
C ASP A 80 6.29 7.75 -18.86
N SER A 81 6.28 8.60 -17.84
CA SER A 81 6.27 10.06 -18.05
C SER A 81 7.55 10.62 -18.66
N TYR A 82 8.61 9.82 -18.75
CA TYR A 82 9.85 10.18 -19.42
C TYR A 82 9.86 9.81 -20.91
N ASP A 83 9.03 8.85 -21.34
CA ASP A 83 8.96 8.40 -22.73
C ASP A 83 7.97 9.29 -23.52
N PRO A 84 8.43 10.02 -24.55
CA PRO A 84 7.59 10.88 -25.37
C PRO A 84 6.40 10.17 -26.02
N GLN A 85 6.46 8.85 -26.21
CA GLN A 85 5.36 8.06 -26.77
C GLN A 85 4.14 7.99 -25.85
N PHE A 86 4.36 8.13 -24.54
CA PHE A 86 3.32 8.15 -23.52
C PHE A 86 2.95 9.58 -23.10
N SER A 87 3.69 10.58 -23.58
CA SER A 87 3.48 11.97 -23.23
C SER A 87 2.10 12.43 -23.67
N THR A 88 1.24 12.70 -22.68
CA THR A 88 0.07 13.55 -22.85
C THR A 88 0.58 14.96 -23.18
N ASN A 89 -0.08 15.69 -24.09
CA ASN A 89 0.25 17.11 -24.40
C ASN A 89 0.21 18.06 -23.17
N ASP A 90 -0.08 17.56 -21.97
CA ASP A 90 0.08 18.25 -20.69
C ASP A 90 1.56 18.39 -20.31
N SER A 91 2.14 19.53 -20.70
CA SER A 91 3.52 19.91 -20.40
C SER A 91 3.82 20.14 -18.90
N LEU A 92 2.83 19.97 -18.03
CA LEU A 92 2.96 20.27 -16.59
C LEU A 92 3.87 19.26 -15.85
N TYR A 93 4.14 18.10 -16.45
CA TYR A 93 4.76 16.95 -15.77
C TYR A 93 6.00 16.37 -16.47
N ALA A 94 6.46 16.99 -17.56
CA ALA A 94 7.58 16.52 -18.37
C ALA A 94 8.97 16.90 -17.81
N SER A 95 9.13 16.91 -16.48
CA SER A 95 10.43 17.19 -15.84
C SER A 95 11.23 15.90 -15.66
N PRO A 96 12.53 15.87 -16.01
CA PRO A 96 13.41 14.73 -15.76
C PRO A 96 13.53 14.32 -14.28
N GLU A 97 13.23 15.23 -13.34
CA GLU A 97 13.37 15.00 -11.89
C GLU A 97 12.10 14.45 -11.21
N GLY A 98 11.10 14.02 -12.01
CA GLY A 98 9.81 13.56 -11.50
C GLY A 98 9.20 12.44 -12.34
N ARG A 99 10.01 11.48 -12.81
CA ARG A 99 9.53 10.36 -13.62
C ARG A 99 8.51 9.54 -12.83
N ILE A 100 7.40 9.20 -13.48
CA ILE A 100 6.35 8.33 -12.96
C ILE A 100 6.23 7.15 -13.92
N LEU A 101 6.34 5.94 -13.36
CA LEU A 101 6.15 4.71 -14.11
C LEU A 101 4.92 3.98 -13.56
N ILE A 102 4.05 3.49 -14.42
CA ILE A 102 2.80 2.82 -14.03
C ILE A 102 2.68 1.52 -14.80
N TRP A 103 2.38 0.44 -14.10
CA TRP A 103 2.13 -0.88 -14.66
C TRP A 103 0.74 -1.39 -14.28
N SER A 104 0.03 -1.86 -15.29
CA SER A 104 -1.24 -2.57 -15.16
C SER A 104 -1.59 -3.22 -16.50
N SER A 105 -2.11 -4.45 -16.46
CA SER A 105 -2.70 -5.10 -17.63
C SER A 105 -4.15 -4.68 -17.84
N ASP A 106 -4.67 -4.82 -19.06
CA ASP A 106 -6.09 -4.53 -19.35
C ASP A 106 -7.06 -5.39 -18.51
N ILE A 107 -6.65 -6.58 -18.07
CA ILE A 107 -7.43 -7.43 -17.14
C ILE A 107 -7.47 -6.80 -15.75
N GLN A 108 -6.31 -6.36 -15.23
CA GLN A 108 -6.23 -5.69 -13.94
C GLN A 108 -6.96 -4.34 -13.94
N LEU A 109 -6.87 -3.56 -15.03
CA LEU A 109 -7.62 -2.31 -15.17
C LEU A 109 -9.14 -2.54 -15.17
N LYS A 110 -9.63 -3.61 -15.80
CA LYS A 110 -11.05 -3.97 -15.72
C LYS A 110 -11.44 -4.27 -14.27
N LEU A 111 -10.64 -5.04 -13.53
CA LEU A 111 -10.86 -5.27 -12.10
C LEU A 111 -10.83 -3.98 -11.28
N LEU A 112 -9.89 -3.08 -11.56
CA LEU A 112 -9.80 -1.76 -10.92
C LEU A 112 -11.09 -0.94 -11.12
N PHE A 113 -11.56 -0.84 -12.36
CA PHE A 113 -12.70 0.00 -12.71
C PHE A 113 -14.07 -0.62 -12.36
N ASP A 114 -14.13 -1.95 -12.24
CA ASP A 114 -15.34 -2.67 -11.83
C ASP A 114 -15.45 -2.82 -10.30
N SER A 115 -14.42 -2.43 -9.54
CA SER A 115 -14.43 -2.55 -8.09
C SER A 115 -15.04 -1.32 -7.41
N ASP A 116 -16.01 -1.57 -6.53
CA ASP A 116 -16.59 -0.54 -5.67
C ASP A 116 -15.65 -0.10 -4.55
N LYS A 117 -14.68 -0.93 -4.19
CA LYS A 117 -13.74 -0.66 -3.09
C LYS A 117 -12.32 -0.86 -3.56
N LEU A 118 -11.46 0.12 -3.28
CA LEU A 118 -10.03 0.02 -3.58
C LEU A 118 -9.20 0.37 -2.36
N TYR A 119 -8.04 -0.26 -2.27
CA TYR A 119 -7.04 -0.02 -1.25
C TYR A 119 -5.81 0.52 -1.94
N MET A 120 -5.24 1.60 -1.40
CA MET A 120 -4.09 2.26 -1.99
C MET A 120 -3.04 2.48 -0.91
N ASP A 121 -1.83 2.01 -1.17
CA ASP A 121 -0.78 1.96 -0.17
C ASP A 121 0.60 2.19 -0.78
N GLY A 122 1.44 2.92 -0.06
CA GLY A 122 2.82 3.21 -0.44
C GLY A 122 3.80 2.33 0.32
N THR A 123 4.67 1.61 -0.39
CA THR A 123 5.75 0.81 0.19
C THR A 123 7.11 1.48 -0.07
N PHE A 124 7.84 1.75 1.01
CA PHE A 124 9.09 2.53 0.97
C PHE A 124 10.35 1.67 0.92
N SER A 125 10.39 0.58 1.69
CA SER A 125 11.57 -0.29 1.83
C SER A 125 11.96 -1.01 0.54
N THR A 126 11.02 -1.13 -0.39
CA THR A 126 11.19 -1.79 -1.69
C THR A 126 11.36 -0.80 -2.84
N SER A 127 11.34 0.51 -2.57
CA SER A 127 11.45 1.53 -3.61
C SER A 127 12.85 1.54 -4.22
N PRO A 128 12.97 1.47 -5.56
CA PRO A 128 14.26 1.58 -6.22
C PRO A 128 14.86 2.98 -6.04
N PRO A 129 16.18 3.13 -6.17
CA PRO A 129 16.85 4.42 -6.15
C PRO A 129 16.14 5.42 -7.07
N ASN A 130 16.06 6.67 -6.62
CA ASN A 130 15.38 7.80 -7.24
C ASN A 130 13.86 7.86 -7.07
N PHE A 131 13.17 6.81 -6.62
CA PHE A 131 11.73 6.89 -6.32
C PHE A 131 11.49 6.89 -4.81
N ASP A 132 10.58 7.73 -4.33
CA ASP A 132 10.25 7.82 -2.89
C ASP A 132 9.43 6.59 -2.45
N GLN A 133 8.63 6.00 -3.35
CA GLN A 133 7.78 4.85 -3.04
C GLN A 133 7.39 4.00 -4.26
N VAL A 134 7.12 2.73 -3.98
CA VAL A 134 6.24 1.89 -4.80
C VAL A 134 4.82 2.09 -4.31
N TYR A 135 3.93 2.60 -5.15
CA TYR A 135 2.53 2.78 -4.84
C TYR A 135 1.68 1.68 -5.47
N ILE A 136 0.85 1.02 -4.66
CA ILE A 136 0.07 -0.14 -5.09
C ILE A 136 -1.40 0.16 -4.90
N ILE A 137 -2.19 0.01 -5.98
CA ILE A 137 -3.66 0.02 -5.91
C ILE A 137 -4.16 -1.40 -6.03
N GLN A 138 -5.03 -1.78 -5.09
CA GLN A 138 -5.62 -3.11 -5.00
C GLN A 138 -7.14 -3.06 -5.09
N ALA A 139 -7.69 -4.09 -5.71
CA ALA A 139 -9.13 -4.31 -5.81
C ALA A 139 -9.53 -5.61 -5.11
N ILE A 140 -10.75 -5.67 -4.59
CA ILE A 140 -11.30 -6.92 -4.05
C ILE A 140 -11.93 -7.72 -5.18
N HIS A 141 -11.52 -8.98 -5.32
CA HIS A 141 -12.11 -9.94 -6.23
C HIS A 141 -12.26 -11.28 -5.53
N HIS A 142 -13.49 -11.83 -5.47
CA HIS A 142 -13.81 -13.08 -4.76
C HIS A 142 -13.21 -13.17 -3.35
N GLU A 143 -13.46 -12.15 -2.52
CA GLU A 143 -12.95 -12.03 -1.12
C GLU A 143 -11.42 -11.96 -0.99
N SER A 144 -10.69 -11.89 -2.10
CA SER A 144 -9.23 -11.70 -2.13
C SER A 144 -8.89 -10.27 -2.55
N CYS A 145 -7.89 -9.68 -1.91
CA CYS A 145 -7.34 -8.38 -2.30
C CYS A 145 -6.21 -8.61 -3.31
N LEU A 146 -6.37 -8.09 -4.53
CA LEU A 146 -5.42 -8.30 -5.62
C LEU A 146 -4.77 -6.98 -6.03
N PRO A 147 -3.44 -6.91 -6.17
CA PRO A 147 -2.78 -5.75 -6.76
C PRO A 147 -3.11 -5.64 -8.24
N VAL A 148 -3.66 -4.48 -8.61
CA VAL A 148 -4.11 -4.21 -9.97
C VAL A 148 -3.33 -3.08 -10.63
N VAL A 149 -2.72 -2.19 -9.85
CA VAL A 149 -1.81 -1.17 -10.38
C VAL A 149 -0.58 -1.11 -9.49
N PHE A 150 0.59 -1.07 -10.12
CA PHE A 150 1.85 -0.73 -9.49
C PHE A 150 2.35 0.57 -10.09
N ALA A 151 2.83 1.50 -9.26
CA ALA A 151 3.43 2.73 -9.73
C ALA A 151 4.71 3.04 -8.97
N LEU A 152 5.74 3.49 -9.68
CA LEU A 152 6.91 4.10 -9.04
C LEU A 152 6.71 5.61 -9.04
N LEU A 153 6.61 6.18 -7.84
CA LEU A 153 6.32 7.60 -7.64
C LEU A 153 7.57 8.34 -7.13
N PRO A 154 7.90 9.51 -7.70
CA PRO A 154 9.09 10.28 -7.33
C PRO A 154 8.95 10.98 -5.98
N ASP A 155 7.71 11.26 -5.56
CA ASP A 155 7.40 11.89 -4.28
C ASP A 155 5.97 11.57 -3.82
N ARG A 156 5.59 12.17 -2.69
CA ARG A 156 4.29 12.05 -2.01
C ARG A 156 3.42 13.30 -2.18
N LYS A 157 3.65 14.10 -3.22
CA LYS A 157 2.87 15.33 -3.44
C LYS A 157 1.52 15.01 -4.05
N ALA A 158 0.50 15.80 -3.71
CA ALA A 158 -0.82 15.68 -4.31
C ALA A 158 -0.79 15.73 -5.85
N THR A 159 0.10 16.55 -6.42
CA THR A 159 0.29 16.67 -7.88
C THR A 159 0.69 15.34 -8.54
N THR A 160 1.50 14.53 -7.86
CA THR A 160 1.98 13.23 -8.33
C THR A 160 0.84 12.20 -8.34
N TYR A 161 0.04 12.16 -7.29
CA TYR A 161 -1.15 11.30 -7.25
C TYR A 161 -2.23 11.73 -8.23
N ILE A 162 -2.45 13.04 -8.40
CA ILE A 162 -3.37 13.58 -9.41
C ILE A 162 -2.95 13.10 -10.80
N TYR A 163 -1.66 13.14 -11.11
CA TYR A 163 -1.13 12.64 -12.37
C TYR A 163 -1.40 11.14 -12.56
N LEU A 164 -1.09 10.31 -11.55
CA LEU A 164 -1.43 8.89 -11.55
C LEU A 164 -2.93 8.68 -11.84
N PHE A 165 -3.81 9.40 -11.16
CA PHE A 165 -5.25 9.29 -11.39
C PHE A 165 -5.66 9.73 -12.80
N HIS A 166 -5.08 10.79 -13.37
CA HIS A 166 -5.35 11.20 -14.75
C HIS A 166 -5.01 10.12 -15.78
N VAL A 167 -3.88 9.42 -15.60
CA VAL A 167 -3.52 8.27 -16.44
C VAL A 167 -4.59 7.18 -16.32
N LEU A 168 -5.01 6.84 -15.10
CA LEU A 168 -6.04 5.83 -14.88
C LEU A 168 -7.43 6.23 -15.42
N PHE A 169 -7.83 7.50 -15.33
CA PHE A 169 -9.06 8.01 -15.95
C PHE A 169 -9.01 7.91 -17.48
N SER A 170 -7.86 8.20 -18.07
CA SER A 170 -7.66 8.09 -19.53
C SER A 170 -7.79 6.63 -19.98
N GLU A 171 -7.27 5.70 -19.19
CA GLU A 171 -7.37 4.26 -19.43
C GLU A 171 -8.79 3.72 -19.20
N ALA A 172 -9.52 4.24 -18.21
CA ALA A 172 -10.95 3.97 -18.04
C ALA A 172 -11.73 4.38 -19.28
N LYS A 173 -11.46 5.58 -19.81
CA LYS A 173 -12.08 6.07 -21.06
C LYS A 173 -11.73 5.17 -22.25
N ARG A 174 -10.45 4.77 -22.41
CA ARG A 174 -10.00 3.86 -23.47
C ARG A 174 -10.74 2.52 -23.42
N LEU A 175 -11.00 2.01 -22.23
CA LEU A 175 -11.71 0.75 -22.00
C LEU A 175 -13.25 0.88 -21.95
N ASN A 176 -13.80 2.07 -22.22
CA ASN A 176 -15.23 2.37 -22.09
C ASN A 176 -15.80 2.03 -20.70
N LYS A 177 -15.01 2.28 -19.65
CA LYS A 177 -15.35 2.12 -18.24
C LYS A 177 -15.42 3.48 -17.54
N LYS A 178 -15.95 3.49 -16.32
CA LYS A 178 -15.87 4.64 -15.40
C LYS A 178 -14.96 4.28 -14.25
N PHE A 179 -14.14 5.22 -13.80
CA PHE A 179 -13.30 5.03 -12.62
C PHE A 179 -13.89 5.79 -11.43
N ASN A 180 -14.95 5.24 -10.85
CA ASN A 180 -15.70 5.87 -9.75
C ASN A 180 -15.96 4.84 -8.63
N PRO A 181 -14.92 4.41 -7.88
CA PRO A 181 -15.11 3.51 -6.75
C PRO A 181 -16.01 4.18 -5.69
N CYS A 182 -16.83 3.39 -5.00
CA CYS A 182 -17.64 3.88 -3.88
C CYS A 182 -16.78 4.22 -2.66
N LEU A 183 -15.75 3.42 -2.39
CA LEU A 183 -14.85 3.55 -1.24
C LEU A 183 -13.39 3.47 -1.67
N LEU A 184 -12.60 4.46 -1.26
CA LEU A 184 -11.14 4.42 -1.30
C LEU A 184 -10.60 4.33 0.11
N MET A 185 -9.83 3.27 0.39
CA MET A 185 -9.09 3.13 1.63
C MET A 185 -7.62 3.44 1.38
N THR A 186 -7.13 4.49 2.03
CA THR A 186 -5.75 4.95 1.91
C THR A 186 -5.08 4.94 3.27
N ASP A 187 -3.77 5.19 3.33
CA ASP A 187 -3.15 5.67 4.56
C ASP A 187 -3.62 7.12 4.89
N PHE A 188 -3.01 7.73 5.91
CA PHE A 188 -3.31 9.10 6.34
C PHE A 188 -2.38 10.14 5.70
N GLU A 189 -1.74 9.81 4.58
CA GLU A 189 -0.87 10.74 3.90
C GLU A 189 -1.66 11.89 3.28
N GLN A 190 -1.16 13.12 3.45
CA GLN A 190 -1.83 14.33 2.98
C GLN A 190 -1.88 14.42 1.46
N GLY A 191 -0.84 13.93 0.77
CA GLY A 191 -0.73 13.97 -0.69
C GLY A 191 -1.87 13.23 -1.36
N VAL A 192 -2.02 11.94 -1.07
CA VAL A 192 -3.11 11.11 -1.62
C VAL A 192 -4.47 11.64 -1.21
N SER A 193 -4.65 12.06 0.06
CA SER A 193 -5.94 12.57 0.53
C SER A 193 -6.37 13.82 -0.21
N ARG A 194 -5.43 14.73 -0.46
CA ARG A 194 -5.71 15.93 -1.25
C ARG A 194 -6.03 15.57 -2.70
N ALA A 195 -5.29 14.65 -3.31
CA ALA A 195 -5.54 14.21 -4.67
C ALA A 195 -6.91 13.54 -4.83
N VAL A 196 -7.29 12.64 -3.91
CA VAL A 196 -8.60 11.99 -3.91
C VAL A 196 -9.72 13.02 -3.82
N SER A 197 -9.61 14.00 -2.91
CA SER A 197 -10.61 15.07 -2.75
C SER A 197 -10.82 15.91 -4.01
N LEU A 198 -9.76 16.09 -4.83
CA LEU A 198 -9.81 16.87 -6.07
C LEU A 198 -10.35 16.05 -7.25
N MET A 199 -10.00 14.77 -7.30
CA MET A 199 -10.24 13.93 -8.48
C MET A 199 -11.56 13.15 -8.44
N PHE A 200 -12.09 12.83 -7.24
CA PHE A 200 -13.28 11.98 -7.07
C PHE A 200 -14.47 12.72 -6.43
N ALA A 201 -14.53 14.04 -6.57
CA ALA A 201 -15.44 14.91 -5.83
C ALA A 201 -16.93 14.48 -5.87
N GLY A 202 -17.39 13.90 -4.75
CA GLY A 202 -18.80 13.68 -4.40
C GLY A 202 -19.34 12.25 -4.54
N ALA A 203 -18.73 11.40 -5.38
CA ALA A 203 -19.22 10.02 -5.59
C ALA A 203 -18.47 8.98 -4.75
N THR A 204 -17.25 9.30 -4.33
CA THR A 204 -16.34 8.37 -3.65
C THR A 204 -16.11 8.81 -2.22
N VAL A 205 -16.32 7.89 -1.28
CA VAL A 205 -15.94 8.09 0.12
C VAL A 205 -14.47 7.71 0.29
N GLN A 206 -13.67 8.61 0.87
CA GLN A 206 -12.31 8.28 1.30
C GLN A 206 -12.33 7.91 2.79
N LYS A 207 -11.69 6.79 3.14
CA LYS A 207 -11.43 6.38 4.53
C LYS A 207 -9.94 6.08 4.71
N GLY A 208 -9.44 6.35 5.92
CA GLY A 208 -8.11 5.94 6.34
C GLY A 208 -8.11 4.50 6.84
N CYS A 209 -7.02 3.79 6.60
CA CYS A 209 -6.84 2.42 7.05
C CYS A 209 -6.81 2.33 8.59
N PHE A 210 -7.58 1.38 9.15
CA PHE A 210 -7.64 1.16 10.61
C PHE A 210 -6.30 0.71 11.20
N PHE A 211 -5.52 -0.07 10.45
CA PHE A 211 -4.18 -0.49 10.88
C PHE A 211 -3.27 0.72 11.05
N HIS A 212 -3.19 1.59 10.03
CA HIS A 212 -2.41 2.82 10.09
C HIS A 212 -2.87 3.77 11.20
N PHE A 213 -4.18 3.81 11.47
CA PHE A 213 -4.74 4.58 12.59
C PHE A 213 -4.24 4.06 13.94
N CYS A 214 -4.38 2.75 14.19
CA CYS A 214 -3.88 2.10 15.41
C CYS A 214 -2.36 2.27 15.54
N GLN A 215 -1.63 2.10 14.44
CA GLN A 215 -0.18 2.23 14.40
C GLN A 215 0.26 3.65 14.73
N ALA A 216 -0.44 4.68 14.24
CA ALA A 216 -0.13 6.07 14.56
C ALA A 216 -0.33 6.38 16.05
N ILE A 217 -1.40 5.87 16.66
CA ILE A 217 -1.63 5.98 18.11
C ILE A 217 -0.51 5.27 18.88
N TYR A 218 -0.17 4.05 18.49
CA TYR A 218 0.89 3.28 19.17
C TYR A 218 2.27 3.93 19.01
N ARG A 219 2.60 4.49 17.84
CA ARG A 219 3.83 5.28 17.66
C ARG A 219 3.86 6.51 18.58
N ASN A 220 2.70 7.14 18.82
CA ASN A 220 2.63 8.23 19.80
C ASN A 220 2.80 7.73 21.24
N VAL A 221 2.26 6.56 21.60
CA VAL A 221 2.54 5.89 22.88
C VAL A 221 4.05 5.69 23.06
N GLN A 222 4.74 5.18 22.02
CA GLN A 222 6.19 5.00 22.05
C GLN A 222 6.94 6.33 22.17
N PHE A 223 6.52 7.36 21.42
CA PHE A 223 7.12 8.69 21.46
C PHE A 223 7.05 9.34 22.85
N ASN A 224 5.96 9.10 23.58
CA ASN A 224 5.79 9.58 24.96
C ASN A 224 6.50 8.68 26.00
N GLY A 225 7.27 7.67 25.58
CA GLY A 225 7.97 6.76 26.50
C GLY A 225 7.05 5.76 27.23
N LEU A 226 5.79 5.62 26.80
CA LEU A 226 4.79 4.81 27.47
C LEU A 226 4.82 3.32 27.07
N SER A 227 5.84 2.88 26.34
CA SER A 227 5.94 1.50 25.84
C SER A 227 5.91 0.46 26.96
N SER A 228 6.72 0.63 28.01
CA SER A 228 6.74 -0.27 29.16
C SER A 228 5.44 -0.17 29.97
N THR A 229 4.95 1.04 30.20
CA THR A 229 3.68 1.28 30.89
C THR A 229 2.50 0.59 30.18
N TYR A 230 2.45 0.64 28.85
CA TYR A 230 1.46 -0.08 28.06
C TYR A 230 1.58 -1.61 28.22
N LEU A 231 2.77 -2.14 28.45
CA LEU A 231 3.04 -3.57 28.68
C LEU A 231 2.78 -4.03 30.12
N GLU A 232 2.82 -3.13 31.10
CA GLU A 232 2.78 -3.49 32.52
C GLU A 232 1.49 -3.03 33.22
N ASN A 233 0.92 -1.88 32.83
CA ASN A 233 -0.30 -1.33 33.42
C ASN A 233 -1.53 -1.67 32.57
N LEU A 234 -2.42 -2.52 33.11
CA LEU A 234 -3.64 -2.96 32.44
C LEU A 234 -4.67 -1.85 32.24
N MET A 235 -4.77 -0.90 33.18
CA MET A 235 -5.71 0.21 33.10
C MET A 235 -5.33 1.18 31.99
N ILE A 236 -4.07 1.60 31.94
CA ILE A 236 -3.51 2.43 30.87
C ILE A 236 -3.62 1.73 29.51
N ARG A 237 -3.26 0.44 29.43
CA ARG A 237 -3.44 -0.36 28.21
C ARG A 237 -4.90 -0.35 27.75
N SER A 238 -5.84 -0.53 28.68
CA SER A 238 -7.27 -0.55 28.38
C SER A 238 -7.70 0.77 27.76
N VAL A 239 -7.34 1.90 28.34
CA VAL A 239 -7.65 3.24 27.80
C VAL A 239 -7.08 3.43 26.40
N ILE A 240 -5.80 3.08 26.19
CA ILE A 240 -5.16 3.20 24.86
C ILE A 240 -5.89 2.33 23.81
N ARG A 241 -6.29 1.11 24.18
CA ARG A 241 -7.07 0.23 23.29
C ARG A 241 -8.48 0.76 23.03
N GLN A 242 -9.11 1.39 24.02
CA GLN A 242 -10.41 2.05 23.84
C GLN A 242 -10.28 3.24 22.88
N MET A 243 -9.21 4.04 22.96
CA MET A 243 -8.93 5.10 21.98
C MET A 243 -8.83 4.55 20.55
N MET A 244 -8.17 3.41 20.35
CA MET A 244 -8.12 2.72 19.05
C MET A 244 -9.51 2.21 18.64
N ALA A 245 -10.28 1.67 19.58
CA ALA A 245 -11.62 1.14 19.34
C ALA A 245 -12.66 2.20 19.02
N LEU A 246 -12.39 3.50 19.26
CA LEU A 246 -13.27 4.59 18.82
C LEU A 246 -13.50 4.60 17.29
N ALA A 247 -12.62 3.99 16.50
CA ALA A 247 -12.84 3.86 15.06
C ALA A 247 -13.96 2.87 14.71
N LEU A 248 -14.41 2.07 15.68
CA LEU A 248 -15.36 0.97 15.51
C LEU A 248 -16.72 1.24 16.14
N VAL A 249 -16.96 2.46 16.64
CA VAL A 249 -18.26 2.88 17.19
C VAL A 249 -18.92 3.87 16.23
N PRO A 250 -20.26 4.04 16.27
CA PRO A 250 -20.94 5.07 15.49
C PRO A 250 -20.30 6.46 15.66
N GLU A 251 -20.14 7.21 14.57
CA GLU A 251 -19.43 8.50 14.56
C GLU A 251 -20.03 9.49 15.58
N GLU A 252 -21.35 9.47 15.75
CA GLU A 252 -22.10 10.31 16.69
C GLU A 252 -21.78 10.05 18.16
N HIS A 253 -21.22 8.88 18.50
CA HIS A 253 -20.87 8.52 19.88
C HIS A 253 -19.40 8.76 20.22
N VAL A 254 -18.55 9.04 19.22
CA VAL A 254 -17.10 9.16 19.39
C VAL A 254 -16.74 10.24 20.42
N LEU A 255 -17.32 11.44 20.32
CA LEU A 255 -16.98 12.56 21.21
C LEU A 255 -17.39 12.27 22.66
N SER A 256 -18.59 11.73 22.87
CA SER A 256 -19.07 11.37 24.21
C SER A 256 -18.24 10.25 24.84
N LEU A 257 -17.85 9.24 24.06
CA LEU A 257 -17.04 8.14 24.55
C LEU A 257 -15.61 8.59 24.84
N PHE A 258 -15.02 9.43 23.98
CA PHE A 258 -13.70 10.00 24.20
C PHE A 258 -13.63 10.82 25.50
N ALA A 259 -14.64 11.65 25.78
CA ALA A 259 -14.70 12.47 26.99
C ALA A 259 -14.76 11.63 28.29
N GLY A 260 -15.27 10.40 28.22
CA GLY A 260 -15.32 9.47 29.37
C GLY A 260 -14.08 8.58 29.53
N LEU A 261 -13.15 8.60 28.58
CA LEU A 261 -11.97 7.73 28.65
C LEU A 261 -11.08 8.09 29.85
N GLY A 262 -10.64 7.06 30.55
CA GLY A 262 -9.74 7.21 31.70
C GLY A 262 -10.42 7.78 32.96
N ALA A 263 -11.75 7.82 33.02
CA ALA A 263 -12.49 8.25 34.22
C ALA A 263 -12.13 7.43 35.47
N GLU A 264 -11.85 6.14 35.30
CA GLU A 264 -11.48 5.18 36.35
C GLU A 264 -9.97 5.22 36.71
N LEU A 265 -9.15 5.99 36.00
CA LEU A 265 -7.72 6.13 36.31
C LEU A 265 -7.51 7.04 37.51
N ASP A 266 -6.49 6.73 38.31
CA ASP A 266 -5.99 7.65 39.33
C ASP A 266 -5.30 8.88 38.71
N GLU A 267 -4.97 9.87 39.54
CA GLU A 267 -4.36 11.13 39.07
C GLU A 267 -3.01 10.89 38.37
N ASN A 268 -2.17 9.99 38.90
CA ASN A 268 -0.85 9.71 38.34
C ASN A 268 -0.92 8.93 37.01
N GLU A 269 -1.86 8.01 36.88
CA GLU A 269 -2.15 7.31 35.62
C GLU A 269 -2.71 8.25 34.56
N ARG A 270 -3.60 9.17 34.97
CA ARG A 270 -4.18 10.18 34.06
C ARG A 270 -3.11 11.15 33.57
N ASP A 271 -2.24 11.61 34.46
CA ASP A 271 -1.15 12.53 34.11
C ASP A 271 -0.19 11.95 33.07
N GLN A 272 0.09 10.65 33.15
CA GLN A 272 0.90 9.94 32.14
C GLN A 272 0.26 9.97 30.75
N LEU A 273 -1.07 10.04 30.65
CA LEU A 273 -1.80 10.02 29.38
C LEU A 273 -2.12 11.40 28.81
N ASN A 274 -1.89 12.49 29.55
CA ASN A 274 -2.25 13.86 29.12
C ASN A 274 -1.72 14.22 27.72
N SER A 275 -0.46 13.90 27.44
CA SER A 275 0.16 14.16 26.12
C SER A 275 -0.50 13.33 25.00
N LEU A 276 -0.88 12.08 25.29
CA LEU A 276 -1.54 11.20 24.33
C LEU A 276 -2.98 11.64 24.05
N PHE A 277 -3.73 12.05 25.09
CA PHE A 277 -5.06 12.64 24.92
C PHE A 277 -5.02 13.92 24.10
N THR A 278 -4.08 14.82 24.41
CA THR A 278 -3.87 16.07 23.66
C THR A 278 -3.52 15.80 22.21
N TYR A 279 -2.65 14.82 21.95
CA TYR A 279 -2.34 14.37 20.60
C TYR A 279 -3.60 13.87 19.88
N PHE A 280 -4.39 13.02 20.53
CA PHE A 280 -5.56 12.43 19.91
C PHE A 280 -6.63 13.47 19.57
N GLU A 281 -6.90 14.39 20.49
CA GLU A 281 -7.80 15.51 20.30
C GLU A 281 -7.42 16.35 19.09
N ARG A 282 -6.17 16.81 19.03
CA ARG A 282 -5.67 17.68 17.96
C ARG A 282 -5.60 16.98 16.61
N GLN A 283 -5.17 15.71 16.61
CA GLN A 283 -4.88 15.00 15.37
C GLN A 283 -6.11 14.32 14.78
N TRP A 284 -7.01 13.76 15.60
CA TRP A 284 -8.04 12.83 15.14
C TRP A 284 -9.46 13.38 15.26
N LEU A 285 -9.81 14.13 16.30
CA LEU A 285 -11.22 14.52 16.52
C LEU A 285 -11.79 15.46 15.45
N SER A 286 -10.96 16.27 14.78
CA SER A 286 -11.41 17.12 13.67
C SER A 286 -11.71 16.35 12.37
N LYS A 287 -11.31 15.07 12.29
CA LYS A 287 -11.42 14.24 11.10
C LYS A 287 -12.02 12.86 11.36
N ILE A 288 -12.97 12.77 12.30
CA ILE A 288 -13.65 11.52 12.71
C ILE A 288 -14.09 10.70 11.51
N SER A 289 -14.79 11.33 10.55
CA SER A 289 -15.30 10.61 9.38
C SER A 289 -14.19 10.01 8.51
N MET A 290 -12.95 10.50 8.56
CA MET A 290 -11.85 9.90 7.79
C MET A 290 -11.38 8.58 8.39
N TRP A 291 -11.19 8.48 9.71
CA TRP A 291 -10.61 7.29 10.36
C TRP A 291 -11.65 6.35 10.98
N ASN A 292 -12.90 6.79 11.11
CA ASN A 292 -13.97 5.95 11.59
C ASN A 292 -14.38 4.94 10.49
N VAL A 293 -14.30 3.65 10.85
CA VAL A 293 -14.55 2.51 9.98
C VAL A 293 -15.72 1.67 10.51
N PHE A 294 -16.61 2.26 11.30
CA PHE A 294 -17.83 1.61 11.76
C PHE A 294 -18.65 1.10 10.55
N ASN A 295 -19.15 -0.13 10.64
CA ASN A 295 -19.83 -0.84 9.55
C ASN A 295 -19.02 -1.05 8.25
N ILE A 296 -17.70 -0.88 8.27
CA ILE A 296 -16.83 -1.28 7.17
C ILE A 296 -16.30 -2.68 7.44
N ARG A 297 -16.67 -3.65 6.58
CA ARG A 297 -16.24 -5.07 6.68
C ARG A 297 -14.71 -5.19 6.63
N ASP A 298 -14.13 -4.63 5.56
CA ASP A 298 -12.73 -4.72 5.22
C ASP A 298 -12.05 -3.39 5.60
N LYS A 299 -11.56 -3.33 6.83
CA LYS A 299 -11.10 -2.10 7.50
C LYS A 299 -9.58 -1.98 7.62
N THR A 300 -8.85 -3.03 7.26
CA THR A 300 -7.39 -3.04 7.24
C THR A 300 -6.91 -3.35 5.83
N ASN A 301 -5.75 -2.80 5.48
CA ASN A 301 -4.98 -3.14 4.30
C ASN A 301 -4.04 -4.34 4.57
N ASN A 302 -4.26 -5.20 5.58
CA ASN A 302 -3.30 -6.26 5.95
C ASN A 302 -2.89 -7.20 4.79
N PHE A 303 -3.65 -7.22 3.69
CA PHE A 303 -3.29 -7.93 2.45
C PHE A 303 -2.16 -7.26 1.64
N SER A 304 -1.94 -5.94 1.81
CA SER A 304 -0.89 -5.15 1.15
C SER A 304 0.49 -5.29 1.79
N GLU A 305 0.54 -5.61 3.09
CA GLU A 305 1.78 -5.60 3.88
C GLU A 305 2.56 -6.93 3.85
N GLY A 306 1.98 -7.96 3.22
CA GLY A 306 2.64 -9.25 2.98
C GLY A 306 3.35 -9.37 1.63
N MET A 307 3.38 -8.31 0.82
CA MET A 307 4.04 -8.25 -0.50
C MET A 307 5.46 -7.67 -0.43
#